data_AF-A0A1Y1MKM5-F1
#
_entry.id   AF-A0A1Y1MKM5-F1
#
_cell.length_a   1.000
_cell.length_b   1.000
_cell.length_c   1.000
_cell.angle_alpha   90.00
_cell.angle_beta   90.00
_cell.angle_gamma   90.00
#
_symmetry.space_group_name_H-M   'P 1'
#
loop_
_entity.id
_entity.type
_entity.pdbx_description
1 polymer ?
#
loop_
_entity_poly.entity_id
_entity_poly.type
_entity_poly.pdbx_seq_one_letter_code
_entity_poly.pdbx_strand_id
1 'polypeptide(L)'
;MYQENKLNHTYKEMEIGEYFPEFLKPPTVVMWMDIYYYSEYSKRLTAFGCECGYMRLCCVNVKISTILYNFSTDFNNTISSVYIYPNERNFKQPTFIKDVYAMEPKENTDPVINLIVTNTLLPPVCFRDILRHGLRRYDALPRLDLTSVLTSTEIANVNFDGSNQIFIGTSNHELIAYEWDGEEWFVFNIRTFASPIFGVKYHDITGDGVKELIVLTMKGIIILQHDISNVNEVLLNKLKTISIPDIKRLTLN
;
A
#
# COMPACT_ATOMS: atom_id res chain seq x y z
N MET A 1 10.91 -22.34 -1.70
CA MET A 1 10.76 -21.38 -2.83
C MET A 1 10.98 -22.14 -4.12
N TYR A 2 10.19 -21.93 -5.17
CA TYR A 2 10.46 -22.56 -6.47
C TYR A 2 11.25 -21.62 -7.36
N GLN A 3 12.37 -22.11 -7.90
CA GLN A 3 13.16 -21.40 -8.90
C GLN A 3 13.15 -22.21 -10.20
N GLU A 4 12.95 -21.52 -11.33
CA GLU A 4 13.08 -22.13 -12.64
C GLU A 4 14.55 -22.51 -12.91
N ASN A 5 14.78 -23.79 -13.17
CA ASN A 5 16.01 -24.29 -13.74
C ASN A 5 15.95 -24.15 -15.26
N LYS A 6 16.51 -23.06 -15.77
CA LYS A 6 16.52 -22.70 -17.20
C LYS A 6 17.15 -23.75 -18.12
N LEU A 7 18.06 -24.59 -17.60
CA LEU A 7 18.72 -25.63 -18.38
C LEU A 7 17.81 -26.83 -18.62
N ASN A 8 16.98 -27.17 -17.64
CA ASN A 8 16.14 -28.36 -17.68
C ASN A 8 14.66 -28.03 -17.93
N HIS A 9 14.31 -26.75 -18.02
CA HIS A 9 12.91 -26.27 -18.06
C HIS A 9 12.04 -26.87 -16.94
N THR A 10 12.64 -27.09 -15.77
CA THR A 10 11.95 -27.62 -14.58
C THR A 10 12.00 -26.63 -13.43
N TYR A 11 11.08 -26.73 -12.49
CA TYR A 11 11.13 -25.96 -11.24
C TYR A 11 11.79 -26.81 -10.16
N LYS A 12 12.76 -26.22 -9.46
CA LYS A 12 13.40 -26.85 -8.30
C LYS A 12 13.00 -26.11 -7.04
N GLU A 13 12.74 -26.87 -5.98
CA GLU A 13 12.56 -26.32 -4.64
C GLU A 13 13.92 -25.93 -4.04
N MET A 14 13.99 -24.70 -3.54
CA MET A 14 15.13 -24.12 -2.87
C MET A 14 14.79 -23.75 -1.43
N GLU A 15 15.80 -23.80 -0.56
CA GLU A 15 15.70 -23.32 0.81
C GLU A 15 15.37 -21.83 0.83
N ILE A 16 14.30 -21.48 1.54
CA ILE A 16 13.82 -20.09 1.60
C ILE A 16 14.73 -19.20 2.45
N GLY A 17 15.43 -19.78 3.43
CA GLY A 17 16.22 -19.04 4.41
C GLY A 17 17.36 -18.21 3.84
N GLU A 18 17.94 -18.62 2.70
CA GLU A 18 19.05 -17.91 2.06
C GLU A 18 18.60 -16.60 1.40
N TYR A 19 17.35 -16.53 0.94
CA TYR A 19 16.82 -15.39 0.17
C TYR A 19 15.78 -14.58 0.93
N PHE A 20 14.98 -15.27 1.74
CA PHE A 20 13.89 -14.70 2.51
C PHE A 20 13.87 -15.31 3.93
N PRO A 21 14.85 -14.97 4.78
CA PRO A 21 14.92 -15.46 6.16
C PRO A 21 13.66 -15.11 6.97
N GLU A 22 12.93 -14.05 6.59
CA GLU A 22 11.72 -13.62 7.28
C GLU A 22 10.55 -14.63 7.19
N PHE A 23 10.57 -15.55 6.22
CA PHE A 23 9.56 -16.60 6.05
C PHE A 23 9.99 -17.95 6.64
N LEU A 24 11.06 -17.98 7.45
CA LEU A 24 11.45 -19.19 8.16
C LEU A 24 10.41 -19.52 9.25
N LYS A 25 9.73 -20.66 9.05
CA LYS A 25 8.79 -21.27 10.02
C LYS A 25 7.65 -20.31 10.45
N PRO A 26 6.76 -19.90 9.53
CA PRO A 26 5.52 -19.24 9.93
C PRO A 26 4.70 -20.20 10.82
N PRO A 27 3.94 -19.68 11.81
CA PRO A 27 3.22 -20.53 12.76
C PRO A 27 2.07 -21.31 12.10
N THR A 28 1.41 -20.71 11.12
CA THR A 28 0.35 -21.32 10.31
C THR A 28 0.45 -20.85 8.86
N VAL A 29 -0.53 -21.20 8.02
CA VAL A 29 -0.56 -20.83 6.60
C VAL A 29 -0.54 -19.31 6.46
N VAL A 30 0.42 -18.80 5.67
CA VAL A 30 0.48 -17.39 5.31
C VAL A 30 -0.59 -17.12 4.27
N MET A 31 -1.55 -16.26 4.62
CA MET A 31 -2.70 -15.91 3.77
C MET A 31 -2.36 -14.75 2.82
N TRP A 32 -1.55 -13.81 3.29
CA TRP A 32 -1.13 -12.66 2.53
C TRP A 32 0.26 -12.19 2.94
N MET A 33 1.02 -11.67 1.98
CA MET A 33 2.29 -11.02 2.22
C MET A 33 2.44 -9.78 1.34
N ASP A 34 3.12 -8.77 1.87
CA ASP A 34 3.52 -7.60 1.10
C ASP A 34 4.97 -7.24 1.38
N ILE A 35 5.64 -6.74 0.34
CA ILE A 35 7.08 -6.49 0.33
C ILE A 35 7.34 -5.09 -0.22
N TYR A 36 8.03 -4.28 0.56
CA TYR A 36 8.41 -2.92 0.21
C TYR A 36 9.92 -2.71 0.31
N TYR A 37 10.55 -2.22 -0.76
CA TYR A 37 11.97 -1.90 -0.78
C TYR A 37 12.20 -0.41 -0.53
N TYR A 38 13.19 -0.08 0.30
CA TYR A 38 13.58 1.30 0.57
C TYR A 38 15.11 1.44 0.72
N SER A 39 15.59 2.68 0.81
CA SER A 39 17.01 3.03 0.84
C SER A 39 17.77 2.44 -0.35
N GLU A 40 17.37 2.79 -1.58
CA GLU A 40 18.01 2.29 -2.82
C GLU A 40 18.06 0.76 -2.91
N TYR A 41 16.95 0.08 -2.58
CA TYR A 41 16.82 -1.39 -2.59
C TYR A 41 17.77 -2.14 -1.63
N SER A 42 18.43 -1.44 -0.71
CA SER A 42 19.32 -2.08 0.27
C SER A 42 18.57 -2.69 1.45
N LYS A 43 17.38 -2.17 1.77
CA LYS A 43 16.51 -2.67 2.83
C LYS A 43 15.18 -3.13 2.24
N ARG A 44 14.70 -4.27 2.73
CA ARG A 44 13.41 -4.87 2.39
C ARG A 44 12.56 -4.96 3.63
N LEU A 45 11.39 -4.36 3.58
CA LEU A 45 10.36 -4.49 4.59
C LEU A 45 9.35 -5.53 4.11
N THR A 46 9.13 -6.56 4.91
CA THR A 46 8.21 -7.64 4.59
C THR A 46 7.19 -7.76 5.71
N ALA A 47 5.91 -7.70 5.35
CA ALA A 47 4.81 -7.95 6.28
C ALA A 47 4.01 -9.15 5.78
N PHE A 48 3.62 -10.04 6.68
CA PHE A 48 2.73 -11.14 6.33
C PHE A 48 1.73 -11.43 7.43
N GLY A 49 0.57 -11.93 7.02
CA GLY A 49 -0.52 -12.34 7.89
C GLY A 49 -0.86 -13.81 7.68
N CYS A 50 -1.17 -14.49 8.78
CA CYS A 50 -1.49 -15.90 8.80
C CYS A 50 -2.99 -16.16 9.06
N GLU A 51 -3.42 -17.38 8.76
CA GLU A 51 -4.80 -17.84 8.97
C GLU A 51 -5.24 -17.74 10.45
N CYS A 52 -4.33 -18.00 11.39
CA CYS A 52 -4.62 -17.94 12.81
C CYS A 52 -4.69 -16.52 13.40
N GLY A 53 -4.39 -15.49 12.61
CA GLY A 53 -4.31 -14.10 13.07
C GLY A 53 -2.92 -13.63 13.48
N TYR A 54 -1.92 -14.49 13.38
CA TYR A 54 -0.53 -14.09 13.56
C TYR A 54 -0.10 -13.16 12.43
N MET A 55 0.46 -12.01 12.80
CA MET A 55 1.02 -11.03 11.89
C MET A 55 2.48 -10.77 12.26
N ARG A 56 3.35 -10.70 11.25
CA ARG A 56 4.76 -10.36 11.44
C ARG A 56 5.21 -9.31 10.43
N LEU A 57 5.95 -8.34 10.95
CA LEU A 57 6.67 -7.32 10.20
C LEU A 57 8.17 -7.54 10.40
N CYS A 58 8.92 -7.68 9.30
CA CYS A 58 10.36 -7.87 9.30
C CYS A 58 11.03 -6.82 8.43
N CYS A 59 12.15 -6.28 8.89
CA CYS A 59 13.08 -5.56 8.02
C CYS A 59 14.32 -6.41 7.79
N VAL A 60 14.70 -6.57 6.53
CA VAL A 60 15.80 -7.41 6.08
C VAL A 60 16.80 -6.55 5.31
N ASN A 61 18.09 -6.77 5.57
CA ASN A 61 19.14 -6.21 4.73
C ASN A 61 19.32 -7.11 3.50
N VAL A 62 19.09 -6.55 2.31
CA VAL A 62 19.06 -7.30 1.05
C VAL A 62 20.44 -7.78 0.64
N LYS A 63 21.52 -7.07 1.01
CA LYS A 63 22.89 -7.42 0.59
C LYS A 63 23.44 -8.63 1.33
N ILE A 64 23.09 -8.77 2.60
CA ILE A 64 23.58 -9.84 3.49
C ILE A 64 22.50 -10.88 3.82
N SER A 65 21.26 -10.68 3.35
CA SER A 65 20.10 -11.53 3.64
C SER A 65 19.89 -11.80 5.14
N THR A 66 20.03 -10.77 5.99
CA THR A 66 19.81 -10.90 7.44
C THR A 66 18.65 -10.04 7.91
N ILE A 67 17.86 -10.56 8.85
CA ILE A 67 16.81 -9.80 9.53
C ILE A 67 17.46 -8.77 10.45
N LEU A 68 17.19 -7.49 10.21
CA LEU A 68 17.64 -6.38 11.05
C LEU A 68 16.80 -6.25 12.31
N TYR A 69 15.48 -6.31 12.15
CA TYR A 69 14.51 -6.32 13.25
C TYR A 69 13.22 -6.99 12.78
N ASN A 70 12.45 -7.48 13.75
CA ASN A 70 11.11 -7.99 13.50
C ASN A 70 10.17 -7.62 14.65
N PHE A 71 8.90 -7.46 14.31
CA PHE A 71 7.80 -7.23 15.23
C PHE A 71 6.69 -8.22 14.89
N SER A 72 5.95 -8.66 15.89
CA SER A 72 4.78 -9.50 15.67
C SER A 72 3.66 -9.16 16.62
N THR A 73 2.44 -9.41 16.16
CA THR A 73 1.22 -9.30 16.95
C THR A 73 0.26 -10.41 16.55
N ASP A 74 -0.76 -10.65 17.36
CA ASP A 74 -1.79 -11.64 17.09
C ASP A 74 -3.17 -11.01 17.21
N PHE A 75 -3.99 -11.19 16.17
CA PHE A 75 -5.37 -10.72 16.10
C PHE A 75 -6.38 -11.81 16.49
N ASN A 76 -5.94 -13.06 16.69
CA ASN A 76 -6.81 -14.22 16.94
C ASN A 76 -7.96 -14.35 15.92
N ASN A 77 -7.76 -13.87 14.69
CA ASN A 77 -8.72 -13.89 13.60
C ASN A 77 -7.99 -13.95 12.27
N THR A 78 -8.58 -14.59 11.26
CA THR A 78 -7.95 -14.71 9.95
C THR A 78 -7.65 -13.35 9.33
N ILE A 79 -6.37 -13.15 8.98
CA ILE A 79 -5.93 -11.98 8.24
C ILE A 79 -6.21 -12.23 6.77
N SER A 80 -7.07 -11.39 6.18
CA SER A 80 -7.46 -11.51 4.77
C SER A 80 -6.49 -10.78 3.85
N SER A 81 -5.91 -9.65 4.30
CA SER A 81 -4.89 -8.93 3.54
C SER A 81 -4.00 -8.06 4.41
N VAL A 82 -2.80 -7.80 3.91
CA VAL A 82 -1.78 -6.95 4.55
C VAL A 82 -1.15 -6.09 3.47
N TYR A 83 -1.06 -4.78 3.68
CA TYR A 83 -0.39 -3.90 2.73
C TYR A 83 0.53 -2.90 3.40
N ILE A 84 1.74 -2.78 2.87
CA ILE A 84 2.73 -1.77 3.21
C ILE A 84 2.61 -0.65 2.20
N TYR A 85 2.50 0.59 2.68
CA TYR A 85 2.43 1.74 1.78
C TYR A 85 3.14 2.96 2.37
N PRO A 86 3.84 3.75 1.53
CA PRO A 86 4.43 4.99 1.98
C PRO A 86 3.33 6.05 2.22
N ASN A 87 3.51 6.87 3.26
CA ASN A 87 2.58 7.97 3.57
C ASN A 87 2.55 9.00 2.44
N GLU A 88 3.73 9.37 1.93
CA GLU A 88 3.89 10.23 0.76
C GLU A 88 4.50 9.42 -0.39
N ARG A 89 3.98 9.59 -1.61
CA ARG A 89 4.65 9.05 -2.80
C ARG A 89 5.90 9.87 -3.09
N ASN A 90 7.04 9.38 -2.63
CA ASN A 90 8.35 9.85 -3.08
C ASN A 90 8.55 9.46 -4.55
N PHE A 91 8.09 10.31 -5.48
CA PHE A 91 8.50 10.20 -6.86
C PHE A 91 9.97 10.62 -6.95
N LYS A 92 10.84 9.69 -7.36
CA LYS A 92 12.19 10.07 -7.77
C LYS A 92 12.05 10.95 -9.01
N GLN A 93 12.55 12.17 -8.92
CA GLN A 93 12.61 13.08 -10.06
C GLN A 93 13.31 12.37 -11.22
N PRO A 94 12.74 12.41 -12.44
CA PRO A 94 13.38 11.81 -13.59
C PRO A 94 14.76 12.43 -13.81
N THR A 95 15.74 11.60 -14.12
CA THR A 95 17.16 12.00 -14.25
C THR A 95 17.42 13.01 -15.37
N PHE A 96 16.46 13.20 -16.28
CA PHE A 96 16.51 14.20 -17.35
C PHE A 96 16.06 15.60 -16.91
N ILE A 97 15.35 15.74 -15.79
CA ILE A 97 15.05 17.05 -15.18
C ILE A 97 16.24 17.41 -14.29
N LYS A 98 17.35 17.81 -14.91
CA LYS A 98 18.49 18.41 -14.21
C LYS A 98 18.35 19.94 -14.25
N ASP A 99 18.66 20.58 -13.13
CA ASP A 99 19.12 21.97 -13.04
C ASP A 99 18.11 23.14 -12.92
N VAL A 100 16.79 22.95 -12.82
CA VAL A 100 15.87 24.09 -12.51
C VAL A 100 15.34 24.07 -11.07
N TYR A 101 15.20 22.89 -10.48
CA TYR A 101 14.74 22.70 -9.11
C TYR A 101 15.76 21.85 -8.36
N ALA A 102 16.90 22.44 -7.99
CA ALA A 102 17.70 21.88 -6.91
C ALA A 102 16.89 22.03 -5.62
N MET A 103 15.89 21.16 -5.41
CA MET A 103 15.43 20.91 -4.05
C MET A 103 16.66 20.40 -3.33
N GLU A 104 17.07 21.11 -2.27
CA GLU A 104 18.10 20.63 -1.37
C GLU A 104 17.81 19.16 -1.09
N PRO A 105 18.80 18.26 -1.17
CA PRO A 105 18.56 16.86 -0.88
C PRO A 105 17.89 16.81 0.48
N LYS A 106 16.60 16.44 0.52
CA LYS A 106 15.88 16.20 1.78
C LYS A 106 16.85 15.35 2.58
N GLU A 107 17.23 15.83 3.77
CA GLU A 107 18.10 15.08 4.69
C GLU A 107 17.68 13.61 4.66
N ASN A 108 18.64 12.69 4.75
CA ASN A 108 18.43 11.23 4.74
C ASN A 108 17.52 10.76 5.89
N THR A 109 16.27 11.20 5.91
CA THR A 109 15.23 10.76 6.83
C THR A 109 14.55 9.61 6.14
N ASP A 110 14.56 8.45 6.81
CA ASP A 110 13.82 7.29 6.34
C ASP A 110 12.36 7.66 6.03
N PRO A 111 11.78 7.13 4.93
CA PRO A 111 10.43 7.48 4.52
C PRO A 111 9.41 7.06 5.60
N VAL A 112 8.35 7.85 5.76
CA VAL A 112 7.23 7.44 6.61
C VAL A 112 6.45 6.35 5.88
N ILE A 113 6.47 5.14 6.44
CA ILE A 113 5.79 3.97 5.90
C ILE A 113 4.69 3.54 6.87
N ASN A 114 3.53 3.24 6.35
CA ASN A 114 2.39 2.73 7.08
C ASN A 114 2.07 1.30 6.64
N LEU A 115 1.23 0.63 7.42
CA LEU A 115 0.82 -0.74 7.19
C LEU A 115 -0.64 -0.90 7.58
N ILE A 116 -1.45 -1.43 6.69
CA ILE A 116 -2.84 -1.81 6.98
C ILE A 116 -2.94 -3.33 7.06
N VAL A 117 -3.60 -3.81 8.11
CA VAL A 117 -3.93 -5.21 8.32
C VAL A 117 -5.45 -5.33 8.34
N THR A 118 -5.99 -6.11 7.42
CA THR A 118 -7.42 -6.36 7.33
C THR A 118 -7.72 -7.77 7.82
N ASN A 119 -8.57 -7.85 8.82
CA ASN A 119 -9.10 -9.10 9.35
C ASN A 119 -10.43 -9.43 8.67
N THR A 120 -10.77 -10.70 8.62
CA THR A 120 -12.06 -11.16 8.08
C THR A 120 -13.24 -10.62 8.90
N LEU A 121 -13.17 -10.68 10.24
CA LEU A 121 -14.31 -10.37 11.14
C LEU A 121 -14.05 -9.22 12.12
N LEU A 122 -12.80 -8.83 12.34
CA LEU A 122 -12.47 -7.70 13.21
C LEU A 122 -12.34 -6.40 12.41
N PRO A 123 -12.39 -5.23 13.08
CA PRO A 123 -12.01 -3.99 12.44
C PRO A 123 -10.60 -4.08 11.82
N PRO A 124 -10.38 -3.48 10.64
CA PRO A 124 -9.04 -3.31 10.08
C PRO A 124 -8.18 -2.45 11.02
N VAL A 125 -6.87 -2.68 11.03
CA VAL A 125 -5.94 -1.94 11.89
C VAL A 125 -4.82 -1.34 11.05
N CYS A 126 -4.68 -0.03 11.11
CA CYS A 126 -3.61 0.71 10.46
C CYS A 126 -2.48 1.00 11.46
N PHE A 127 -1.29 0.47 11.21
CA PHE A 127 -0.06 0.83 11.89
C PHE A 127 0.61 2.01 11.19
N ARG A 128 0.94 3.06 11.95
CA ARG A 128 1.52 4.30 11.43
C ARG A 128 3.01 4.38 11.72
N ASP A 129 3.78 4.84 10.74
CA ASP A 129 5.24 5.00 10.80
C ASP A 129 5.94 3.76 11.39
N ILE A 130 5.78 2.63 10.67
CA ILE A 130 6.25 1.32 11.11
C ILE A 130 7.79 1.21 11.15
N LEU A 131 8.50 2.12 10.49
CA LEU A 131 9.97 2.16 10.59
C LEU A 131 10.43 2.66 11.96
N ARG A 132 9.76 3.68 12.51
CA ARG A 132 10.13 4.26 13.80
C ARG A 132 9.45 3.57 14.98
N HIS A 133 8.19 3.18 14.83
CA HIS A 133 7.37 2.67 15.94
C HIS A 133 7.10 1.16 15.86
N GLY A 134 7.50 0.47 14.79
CA GLY A 134 7.16 -0.93 14.58
C GLY A 134 5.65 -1.13 14.55
N LEU A 135 5.14 -1.99 15.43
CA LEU A 135 3.70 -2.27 15.57
C LEU A 135 3.06 -1.61 16.80
N ARG A 136 3.71 -0.59 17.39
CA ARG A 136 3.23 0.04 18.65
C ARG A 136 2.20 1.14 18.44
N ARG A 137 2.28 1.86 17.31
CA ARG A 137 1.38 2.97 16.99
C ARG A 137 0.37 2.51 15.95
N TYR A 138 -0.87 2.29 16.38
CA TYR A 138 -1.92 1.79 15.52
C TYR A 138 -3.27 2.39 15.84
N ASP A 139 -4.15 2.40 14.84
CA ASP A 139 -5.53 2.88 14.93
C ASP A 139 -6.44 1.88 14.22
N ALA A 140 -7.55 1.52 14.86
CA ALA A 140 -8.56 0.68 14.25
C ALA A 140 -9.45 1.54 13.35
N LEU A 141 -9.72 1.07 12.13
CA LEU A 141 -10.66 1.73 11.24
C LEU A 141 -12.09 1.47 11.76
N PRO A 142 -12.98 2.48 11.74
CA PRO A 142 -14.33 2.32 12.25
C PRO A 142 -15.11 1.30 11.41
N ARG A 143 -15.67 0.29 12.07
CA ARG A 143 -16.43 -0.76 11.39
C ARG A 143 -17.92 -0.57 11.62
N LEU A 144 -18.65 -0.26 10.55
CA LEU A 144 -20.08 0.03 10.62
C LEU A 144 -20.95 -1.24 10.73
N ASP A 145 -20.53 -2.32 10.06
CA ASP A 145 -21.22 -3.60 10.08
C ASP A 145 -20.32 -4.72 10.63
N LEU A 146 -20.82 -5.42 11.65
CA LEU A 146 -20.13 -6.52 12.32
C LEU A 146 -20.54 -7.90 11.77
N THR A 147 -21.52 -7.96 10.87
CA THR A 147 -22.08 -9.21 10.35
C THR A 147 -21.44 -9.66 9.05
N SER A 148 -20.99 -8.71 8.21
CA SER A 148 -20.29 -9.03 6.96
C SER A 148 -18.84 -9.48 7.16
N VAL A 149 -18.25 -10.00 6.10
CA VAL A 149 -16.84 -10.36 6.03
C VAL A 149 -16.10 -9.31 5.21
N LEU A 150 -14.92 -8.87 5.68
CA LEU A 150 -14.02 -8.02 4.91
C LEU A 150 -13.17 -8.90 3.99
N THR A 151 -13.39 -8.77 2.68
CA THR A 151 -12.87 -9.70 1.68
C THR A 151 -11.59 -9.21 1.03
N SER A 152 -11.45 -7.90 0.86
CA SER A 152 -10.34 -7.31 0.12
C SER A 152 -10.01 -5.93 0.63
N THR A 153 -8.77 -5.52 0.42
CA THR A 153 -8.28 -4.18 0.73
C THR A 153 -7.44 -3.67 -0.42
N GLU A 154 -7.54 -2.38 -0.70
CA GLU A 154 -6.71 -1.68 -1.66
C GLU A 154 -6.40 -0.28 -1.13
N ILE A 155 -5.20 0.20 -1.41
CA ILE A 155 -4.76 1.54 -1.03
C ILE A 155 -4.65 2.36 -2.29
N ALA A 156 -5.37 3.48 -2.33
CA ALA A 156 -5.42 4.31 -3.50
C ALA A 156 -5.49 5.78 -3.10
N ASN A 157 -4.75 6.61 -3.84
CA ASN A 157 -4.92 8.05 -3.81
C ASN A 157 -5.87 8.40 -4.96
N VAL A 158 -7.16 8.53 -4.64
CA VAL A 158 -8.22 8.75 -5.62
C VAL A 158 -8.54 10.22 -5.84
N ASN A 159 -8.28 11.08 -4.86
CA ASN A 159 -8.50 12.53 -4.93
C ASN A 159 -7.24 13.30 -5.40
N PHE A 160 -6.13 12.59 -5.64
CA PHE A 160 -4.84 13.11 -6.11
C PHE A 160 -4.18 14.14 -5.20
N ASP A 161 -4.52 14.14 -3.91
CA ASP A 161 -4.04 15.11 -2.91
C ASP A 161 -2.63 14.78 -2.36
N GLY A 162 -2.24 13.51 -2.42
CA GLY A 162 -0.95 13.00 -1.95
C GLY A 162 -1.09 11.99 -0.82
N SER A 163 -2.20 12.04 -0.08
CA SER A 163 -2.61 11.09 0.94
C SER A 163 -3.24 9.86 0.29
N ASN A 164 -3.05 8.70 0.92
CA ASN A 164 -3.70 7.48 0.42
C ASN A 164 -4.97 7.20 1.23
N GLN A 165 -6.07 6.95 0.52
CA GLN A 165 -7.31 6.42 1.07
C GLN A 165 -7.25 4.88 1.08
N ILE A 166 -7.99 4.28 2.01
CA ILE A 166 -8.09 2.82 2.18
C ILE A 166 -9.47 2.38 1.71
N PHE A 167 -9.51 1.41 0.79
CA PHE A 167 -10.73 0.83 0.25
C PHE A 167 -10.87 -0.60 0.74
N ILE A 168 -12.05 -0.95 1.28
CA ILE A 168 -12.34 -2.28 1.78
C ILE A 168 -13.60 -2.81 1.12
N GLY A 169 -13.48 -3.94 0.44
CA GLY A 169 -14.63 -4.68 -0.09
C GLY A 169 -15.21 -5.60 0.96
N THR A 170 -16.54 -5.69 1.01
CA THR A 170 -17.25 -6.59 1.92
C THR A 170 -18.07 -7.65 1.20
N SER A 171 -18.38 -8.73 1.92
CA SER A 171 -19.33 -9.73 1.47
C SER A 171 -20.78 -9.22 1.39
N ASN A 172 -21.08 -8.07 2.01
CA ASN A 172 -22.38 -7.40 1.97
C ASN A 172 -22.50 -6.39 0.80
N HIS A 173 -21.69 -6.58 -0.23
CA HIS A 173 -21.74 -5.81 -1.48
C HIS A 173 -21.35 -4.33 -1.31
N GLU A 174 -20.66 -3.98 -0.23
CA GLU A 174 -20.27 -2.61 0.08
C GLU A 174 -18.76 -2.43 -0.12
N LEU A 175 -18.42 -1.36 -0.85
CA LEU A 175 -17.07 -0.83 -0.89
C LEU A 175 -17.02 0.36 0.05
N ILE A 176 -16.28 0.20 1.15
CA ILE A 176 -16.12 1.22 2.17
C ILE A 176 -14.80 1.94 1.90
N ALA A 177 -14.85 3.27 1.84
CA ALA A 177 -13.69 4.12 1.62
C ALA A 177 -13.39 4.94 2.89
N TYR A 178 -12.15 4.83 3.35
CA TYR A 178 -11.65 5.47 4.56
C TYR A 178 -10.63 6.54 4.24
N GLU A 179 -10.68 7.62 5.00
CA GLU A 179 -9.75 8.73 4.93
C GLU A 179 -9.28 9.10 6.34
N TRP A 180 -8.09 9.67 6.42
CA TRP A 180 -7.46 10.11 7.66
C TRP A 180 -7.58 11.63 7.75
N ASP A 181 -8.19 12.15 8.82
CA ASP A 181 -8.37 13.59 9.01
C ASP A 181 -7.19 14.29 9.72
N GLY A 182 -6.24 13.52 10.25
CA GLY A 182 -5.14 14.02 11.09
C GLY A 182 -5.10 13.40 12.47
N GLU A 183 -6.27 13.00 12.99
CA GLU A 183 -6.48 12.49 14.34
C GLU A 183 -7.06 11.07 14.34
N GLU A 184 -8.04 10.80 13.47
CA GLU A 184 -8.73 9.52 13.36
C GLU A 184 -9.05 9.11 11.90
N TRP A 185 -9.32 7.81 11.72
CA TRP A 185 -9.84 7.29 10.46
C TRP A 185 -11.36 7.40 10.46
N PHE A 186 -11.92 7.96 9.39
CA PHE A 186 -13.37 8.05 9.20
C PHE A 186 -13.79 7.48 7.85
N VAL A 187 -15.06 7.08 7.76
CA VAL A 187 -15.66 6.63 6.51
C VAL A 187 -16.16 7.85 5.74
N PHE A 188 -15.54 8.16 4.61
CA PHE A 188 -15.96 9.29 3.77
C PHE A 188 -16.94 8.88 2.66
N ASN A 189 -16.95 7.61 2.26
CA ASN A 189 -17.86 7.11 1.24
C ASN A 189 -18.16 5.61 1.42
N ILE A 190 -19.40 5.22 1.11
CA ILE A 190 -19.81 3.83 0.99
C ILE A 190 -20.54 3.67 -0.33
N ARG A 191 -20.08 2.75 -1.17
CA ARG A 191 -20.72 2.41 -2.43
C ARG A 191 -21.23 0.98 -2.42
N THR A 192 -22.50 0.81 -2.72
CA THR A 192 -23.15 -0.50 -2.80
C THR A 192 -23.11 -1.06 -4.23
N PHE A 193 -23.05 -2.39 -4.32
CA PHE A 193 -23.00 -3.14 -5.57
C PHE A 193 -24.10 -4.22 -5.61
N ALA A 194 -24.32 -4.80 -6.78
CA ALA A 194 -25.36 -5.81 -7.00
C ALA A 194 -25.01 -7.21 -6.47
N SER A 195 -23.80 -7.42 -5.96
CA SER A 195 -23.30 -8.70 -5.46
C SER A 195 -22.02 -8.54 -4.61
N PRO A 196 -21.62 -9.56 -3.83
CA PRO A 196 -20.45 -9.48 -2.95
C PRO A 196 -19.17 -9.12 -3.68
N ILE A 197 -18.31 -8.34 -3.03
CA ILE A 197 -17.00 -7.94 -3.55
C ILE A 197 -15.96 -8.95 -3.09
N PHE A 198 -15.06 -9.35 -3.97
CA PHE A 198 -13.92 -10.22 -3.64
C PHE A 198 -12.55 -9.56 -3.82
N GLY A 199 -12.49 -8.50 -4.62
CA GLY A 199 -11.24 -7.87 -4.96
C GLY A 199 -11.44 -6.41 -5.30
N VAL A 200 -10.48 -5.59 -4.88
CA VAL A 200 -10.38 -4.19 -5.27
C VAL A 200 -8.93 -3.97 -5.70
N LYS A 201 -8.74 -3.29 -6.83
CA LYS A 201 -7.42 -2.94 -7.36
C LYS A 201 -7.41 -1.52 -7.93
N TYR A 202 -6.33 -0.79 -7.72
CA TYR A 202 -6.14 0.55 -8.28
C TYR A 202 -5.02 0.54 -9.32
N HIS A 203 -5.39 0.55 -10.59
CA HIS A 203 -4.46 0.36 -11.70
C HIS A 203 -4.87 1.16 -12.92
N ASP A 204 -3.88 1.57 -13.71
CA ASP A 204 -4.08 2.25 -14.99
C ASP A 204 -4.32 1.17 -16.04
N ILE A 205 -5.59 0.92 -16.35
CA ILE A 205 -5.98 -0.09 -17.34
C ILE A 205 -6.13 0.50 -18.74
N THR A 206 -6.28 1.82 -18.84
CA THR A 206 -6.44 2.53 -20.13
C THR A 206 -5.10 2.92 -20.72
N GLY A 207 -4.04 2.98 -19.91
CA GLY A 207 -2.68 3.35 -20.29
C GLY A 207 -2.48 4.85 -20.45
N ASP A 208 -3.37 5.68 -19.90
CA ASP A 208 -3.30 7.14 -20.01
C ASP A 208 -2.56 7.81 -18.83
N GLY A 209 -2.12 7.02 -17.85
CA GLY A 209 -1.44 7.46 -16.64
C GLY A 209 -2.39 7.76 -15.46
N VAL A 210 -3.70 7.76 -15.69
CA VAL A 210 -4.73 7.92 -14.65
C VAL A 210 -5.22 6.53 -14.25
N LYS A 211 -5.08 6.21 -12.96
CA LYS A 211 -5.49 4.89 -12.45
C LYS A 211 -6.99 4.83 -12.21
N GLU A 212 -7.61 3.73 -12.61
CA GLU A 212 -9.00 3.40 -12.30
C GLU A 212 -9.11 2.47 -11.10
N LEU A 213 -10.25 2.56 -10.40
CA LEU A 213 -10.57 1.63 -9.32
C LEU A 213 -11.39 0.45 -9.88
N ILE A 214 -10.79 -0.73 -9.87
CA ILE A 214 -11.34 -1.98 -10.38
C ILE A 214 -11.95 -2.74 -9.21
N VAL A 215 -13.24 -3.04 -9.30
CA VAL A 215 -13.98 -3.79 -8.29
C VAL A 215 -14.43 -5.13 -8.88
N LEU A 216 -13.91 -6.22 -8.33
CA LEU A 216 -14.30 -7.58 -8.68
C LEU A 216 -15.44 -8.04 -7.77
N THR A 217 -16.58 -8.36 -8.39
CA THR A 217 -17.77 -8.87 -7.70
C THR A 217 -18.10 -10.29 -8.16
N MET A 218 -18.98 -11.01 -7.44
CA MET A 218 -19.50 -12.31 -7.90
C MET A 218 -20.12 -12.29 -9.30
N LYS A 219 -20.66 -11.15 -9.75
CA LYS A 219 -21.34 -11.03 -11.06
C LYS A 219 -20.42 -10.55 -12.18
N GLY A 220 -19.22 -10.07 -11.86
CA GLY A 220 -18.28 -9.54 -12.85
C GLY A 220 -17.41 -8.41 -12.32
N ILE A 221 -16.65 -7.82 -13.23
CA ILE A 221 -15.72 -6.73 -12.97
C ILE A 221 -16.41 -5.39 -13.27
N ILE A 222 -16.27 -4.44 -12.35
CA ILE A 222 -16.79 -3.08 -12.49
C ILE A 222 -15.59 -2.13 -12.41
N ILE A 223 -15.46 -1.27 -13.40
CA ILE A 223 -14.39 -0.27 -13.49
C ILE A 223 -14.98 1.08 -13.12
N LEU A 224 -14.42 1.71 -12.09
CA LEU A 224 -14.80 3.04 -11.66
C LEU A 224 -13.75 4.04 -12.15
N GLN A 225 -14.17 4.90 -13.07
CA GLN A 225 -13.35 5.95 -13.65
C GLN A 225 -13.53 7.26 -12.90
N HIS A 226 -12.49 8.09 -12.92
CA HIS A 226 -12.55 9.45 -12.39
C HIS A 226 -13.39 10.35 -13.30
N ASP A 227 -13.96 11.40 -12.71
CA ASP A 227 -14.55 12.48 -13.50
C ASP A 227 -13.42 13.23 -14.22
N ILE A 228 -13.49 13.26 -15.55
CA ILE A 228 -12.50 13.90 -16.41
C ILE A 228 -12.34 15.39 -16.10
N SER A 229 -13.39 16.05 -15.63
CA SER A 229 -13.37 17.47 -15.25
C SER A 229 -12.45 17.70 -14.05
N ASN A 230 -12.55 16.84 -13.04
CA ASN A 230 -11.72 16.88 -11.84
C ASN A 230 -10.26 16.54 -12.16
N VAL A 231 -10.03 15.49 -12.96
CA VAL A 231 -8.68 15.12 -13.41
C VAL A 231 -8.00 16.28 -14.16
N ASN A 232 -8.73 16.95 -15.05
CA ASN A 232 -8.22 18.11 -15.79
C ASN A 232 -7.85 19.26 -14.85
N GLU A 233 -8.68 19.56 -13.84
CA GLU A 233 -8.40 20.61 -12.86
C GLU A 233 -7.13 20.29 -12.05
N VAL A 234 -7.02 19.07 -11.53
CA VAL A 234 -5.83 18.60 -10.80
C VAL A 234 -4.59 18.68 -11.67
N LEU A 235 -4.67 18.25 -12.93
CA LEU A 235 -3.56 18.29 -13.88
C LEU A 235 -3.13 19.73 -14.16
N LEU A 236 -4.07 20.64 -14.42
CA LEU A 236 -3.80 22.06 -14.64
C LEU A 236 -3.15 22.70 -13.42
N ASN A 237 -3.61 22.37 -12.22
CA ASN A 237 -3.02 22.88 -10.98
C ASN A 237 -1.58 22.38 -10.79
N LYS A 238 -1.31 21.09 -11.07
CA LYS A 238 0.06 20.54 -11.04
C LYS A 238 0.96 21.18 -12.10
N LEU A 239 0.45 21.40 -13.32
CA LEU A 239 1.18 22.07 -14.39
C LEU A 239 1.52 23.51 -14.05
N LYS A 240 0.61 24.28 -13.42
CA LYS A 240 0.89 25.64 -12.95
C LYS A 240 2.05 25.66 -11.94
N THR A 241 2.06 24.72 -10.99
CA THR A 241 3.16 24.60 -10.01
C THR A 241 4.51 24.33 -10.67
N ILE A 242 4.54 23.60 -11.80
CA ILE A 242 5.77 23.28 -12.53
C ILE A 242 6.18 24.42 -13.48
N SER A 243 5.21 25.10 -14.10
CA SER A 243 5.42 26.06 -15.19
C SER A 243 5.64 27.50 -14.75
N ILE A 244 5.35 27.86 -13.49
CA ILE A 244 5.69 29.17 -12.94
C ILE A 244 7.03 29.05 -12.21
N PRO A 245 8.19 29.28 -12.86
CA PRO A 245 9.38 29.61 -12.11
C PRO A 245 9.10 30.90 -11.33
N ASP A 246 9.58 30.99 -10.09
CA ASP A 246 9.62 32.23 -9.34
C ASP A 246 10.34 33.32 -10.16
N ILE A 247 9.59 34.10 -10.96
CA ILE A 247 10.09 35.27 -11.71
C ILE A 247 10.72 36.30 -10.74
N LYS A 248 10.46 36.19 -9.43
CA LYS A 248 11.09 36.99 -8.39
C LYS A 248 12.57 36.62 -8.11
N ARG A 249 13.05 35.44 -8.48
CA ARG A 249 14.48 35.07 -8.31
C ARG A 249 15.38 35.53 -9.45
N LEU A 250 14.81 35.91 -10.60
CA LEU A 250 15.57 36.34 -11.78
C LEU A 250 15.78 37.87 -11.87
N THR A 251 15.31 38.64 -10.88
CA THR A 251 15.39 40.12 -10.89
C THR A 251 16.32 40.72 -9.83
N LEU A 252 17.18 39.92 -9.20
CA LEU A 252 18.25 40.38 -8.31
C LEU A 252 19.60 39.79 -8.74
N ASN A 253 20.17 40.37 -9.78
CA ASN A 253 21.61 40.44 -10.06
C ASN A 253 21.88 41.70 -10.89
#